data_AF-E4QDT4-F1
#
_entry.id   AF-E4QDT4-F1
#
_cell.length_a   1.000
_cell.length_b   1.000
_cell.length_c   1.000
_cell.angle_alpha   90.00
_cell.angle_beta   90.00
_cell.angle_gamma   90.00
#
_symmetry.space_group_name_H-M   'P 1'
#
loop_
_entity.id
_entity.type
_entity.pdbx_description
1 polymer ?
#
loop_
_entity_poly.entity_id
_entity_poly.type
_entity_poly.pdbx_seq_one_letter_code
_entity_poly.pdbx_strand_id
1 'polypeptide(L)'
;MIEEFKITDSVSNRAWGDVDKSRIWQLLKEGLQEGVKGVKAAIREMYAVVKAEIDEELTQADCWGPHHEITQDGELVLNKAGLIAAAAALAGARAEPNLTPEQKRKAARHLMRHYKQLEEEPPESLKEILSSAASGEMTSLQAIVTGEININDIPVAPWANLEALKADDPEPMEVVVEIPAGKSKRGWNYTPQALQRIVGEVMSKGLPGFLGHQKPEDVETQFPEPVTHWVGAKWDPVQNKAYFRGVIDKAATNLKRWIKANVVRQVSIFGIPKLQQRPTGEVDVVDYKPLSIDWTPLNRAGMPTRIVAVGEMYSDVIDDVIERSEEKLDLKEAFVLIKSKLASKELTASQVVGEIGLDIKEFDEVAEALRVYEKIKNTFSVSGEMNVEKLIDEAAKVLAEKKKTEKEKMFEEVIKEKVAGEMAQALIKKMVKLDELETKEQIAGEIDKLLHDEEVRNVLNKIYTDRPVIVGMRQPVTNLKVKKQSI
;
A
#
# COMPACT_ATOMS: atom_id res chain seq x y z
N MET A 1 12.20 -27.62 25.32
CA MET A 1 12.69 -26.26 25.00
C MET A 1 11.71 -25.67 24.00
N ILE A 2 11.45 -24.38 24.09
CA ILE A 2 10.57 -23.69 23.13
C ILE A 2 11.38 -23.44 21.86
N GLU A 3 10.93 -23.97 20.73
CA GLU A 3 11.64 -23.84 19.45
C GLU A 3 11.35 -22.50 18.75
N GLU A 4 10.21 -21.89 19.03
CA GLU A 4 9.78 -20.61 18.47
C GLU A 4 8.74 -19.96 19.37
N PHE A 5 8.79 -18.63 19.53
CA PHE A 5 7.72 -17.87 20.15
C PHE A 5 6.75 -17.34 19.11
N LYS A 6 5.46 -17.62 19.27
CA LYS A 6 4.40 -17.22 18.32
C LYS A 6 3.36 -16.36 19.01
N ILE A 7 3.11 -15.16 18.49
CA ILE A 7 1.99 -14.33 18.95
C ILE A 7 0.72 -14.86 18.28
N THR A 8 -0.32 -15.10 19.09
CA THR A 8 -1.59 -15.61 18.61
C THR A 8 -2.72 -14.62 18.92
N ASP A 9 -3.79 -14.66 18.14
CA ASP A 9 -5.02 -13.90 18.41
C ASP A 9 -5.92 -14.60 19.47
N SER A 10 -5.41 -15.66 20.10
CA SER A 10 -6.14 -16.39 21.13
C SER A 10 -6.22 -15.58 22.42
N VAL A 11 -7.34 -15.73 23.13
CA VAL A 11 -7.62 -15.02 24.38
C VAL A 11 -7.82 -16.03 25.50
N SER A 12 -7.06 -15.87 26.57
CA SER A 12 -7.17 -16.64 27.80
C SER A 12 -8.04 -15.92 28.83
N ASN A 13 -8.95 -16.68 29.44
CA ASN A 13 -9.78 -16.25 30.57
C ASN A 13 -9.25 -16.79 31.91
N ARG A 14 -8.04 -17.36 31.94
CA ARG A 14 -7.43 -17.88 33.17
C ARG A 14 -7.21 -16.75 34.17
N ALA A 15 -7.43 -17.02 35.45
CA ALA A 15 -7.20 -16.04 36.50
C ALA A 15 -5.73 -15.59 36.52
N TRP A 16 -5.51 -14.27 36.55
CA TRP A 16 -4.16 -13.70 36.45
C TRP A 16 -3.24 -14.05 37.64
N GLY A 17 -3.83 -14.42 38.78
CA GLY A 17 -3.10 -14.93 39.95
C GLY A 17 -2.47 -16.30 39.72
N ASP A 18 -3.06 -17.12 38.84
CA ASP A 18 -2.61 -18.49 38.57
C ASP A 18 -1.52 -18.54 37.49
N VAL A 19 -1.26 -17.41 36.83
CA VAL A 19 -0.23 -17.28 35.80
C VAL A 19 1.13 -17.09 36.47
N ASP A 20 2.03 -18.04 36.24
CA ASP A 20 3.40 -18.01 36.74
C ASP A 20 4.26 -17.04 35.91
N LYS A 21 4.19 -15.77 36.30
CA LYS A 21 4.94 -14.67 35.68
C LYS A 21 6.46 -14.84 35.79
N SER A 22 6.94 -15.49 36.85
CA SER A 22 8.37 -15.74 37.03
C SER A 22 8.85 -16.78 36.04
N ARG A 23 8.08 -17.86 35.85
CA ARG A 23 8.36 -18.86 34.81
C ARG A 23 8.29 -18.26 33.40
N ILE A 24 7.31 -17.41 33.11
CA ILE A 24 7.22 -16.75 31.79
C ILE A 24 8.47 -15.90 31.52
N TRP A 25 8.91 -15.12 32.53
CA TRP A 25 10.15 -14.35 32.40
C TRP A 25 11.36 -15.25 32.15
N GLN A 26 11.49 -16.37 32.88
CA GLN A 26 12.57 -17.34 32.66
C GLN A 26 12.57 -17.89 31.23
N LEU A 27 11.41 -18.27 30.70
CA LEU A 27 11.28 -18.78 29.32
C LEU A 27 11.70 -17.73 28.29
N LEU A 28 11.26 -16.48 28.46
CA LEU A 28 11.64 -15.39 27.56
C LEU A 28 13.14 -15.07 27.67
N LYS A 29 13.72 -15.16 28.87
CA LYS A 29 15.15 -14.91 29.09
C LYS A 29 16.02 -16.01 28.49
N GLU A 30 15.64 -17.27 28.69
CA GLU A 30 16.26 -18.44 28.05
C GLU A 30 16.16 -18.31 26.52
N GLY A 31 14.99 -17.97 26.01
CA GLY A 31 14.78 -17.72 24.58
C GLY A 31 15.65 -16.61 24.00
N LEU A 32 15.94 -15.55 24.78
CA LEU A 32 16.88 -14.50 24.37
C LEU A 32 18.32 -15.00 24.31
N GLN A 33 18.76 -15.74 25.34
CA GLN A 33 20.10 -16.32 25.43
C GLN A 33 20.37 -17.37 24.34
N GLU A 34 19.34 -18.09 23.94
CA GLU A 34 19.41 -19.11 22.89
C GLU A 34 19.12 -18.57 21.48
N GLY A 35 18.77 -17.28 21.36
CA GLY A 35 18.43 -16.66 20.07
C GLY A 35 17.17 -17.25 19.41
N VAL A 36 16.21 -17.72 20.20
CA VAL A 36 14.99 -18.39 19.73
C VAL A 36 14.15 -17.45 18.87
N LYS A 37 13.71 -17.94 17.71
CA LYS A 37 12.89 -17.18 16.75
C LYS A 37 11.66 -16.60 17.43
N GLY A 38 11.37 -15.33 17.17
CA GLY A 38 10.18 -14.64 17.68
C GLY A 38 10.27 -14.12 19.12
N VAL A 39 11.31 -14.46 19.90
CA VAL A 39 11.39 -14.07 21.33
C VAL A 39 11.33 -12.56 21.56
N LYS A 40 12.01 -11.76 20.72
CA LYS A 40 11.99 -10.29 20.85
C LYS A 40 10.59 -9.72 20.62
N ALA A 41 9.84 -10.27 19.67
CA ALA A 41 8.46 -9.88 19.40
C ALA A 41 7.54 -10.29 20.56
N ALA A 42 7.72 -11.50 21.10
CA ALA A 42 6.96 -11.98 22.24
C ALA A 42 7.19 -11.12 23.49
N ILE A 43 8.41 -10.63 23.74
CA ILE A 43 8.70 -9.71 24.84
C ILE A 43 8.00 -8.36 24.66
N ARG A 44 8.02 -7.79 23.45
CA ARG A 44 7.33 -6.53 23.13
C ARG A 44 5.82 -6.63 23.30
N GLU A 45 5.26 -7.80 23.02
CA GLU A 45 3.83 -8.04 23.12
C GLU A 45 3.40 -8.39 24.56
N MET A 46 4.21 -9.18 25.28
CA MET A 46 3.98 -9.61 26.67
C MET A 46 3.89 -8.42 27.64
N TYR A 47 4.75 -7.42 27.47
CA TYR A 47 4.88 -6.28 28.37
C TYR A 47 4.38 -4.99 27.74
N ALA A 48 3.54 -4.25 28.46
CA ALA A 48 3.03 -2.96 27.99
C ALA A 48 4.14 -1.93 27.73
N VAL A 49 5.26 -2.04 28.45
CA VAL A 49 6.48 -1.24 28.21
C VAL A 49 7.72 -2.09 28.46
N VAL A 50 8.67 -2.02 27.54
CA VAL A 50 10.07 -2.42 27.74
C VAL A 50 10.91 -1.15 27.71
N LYS A 51 11.73 -0.95 28.75
CA LYS A 51 12.48 0.29 29.03
C LYS A 51 13.93 0.25 28.52
N ALA A 52 14.47 -0.94 28.29
CA ALA A 52 15.81 -1.18 27.79
C ALA A 52 15.77 -1.89 26.43
N GLU A 53 16.93 -2.08 25.82
CA GLU A 53 17.07 -2.89 24.61
C GLU A 53 16.70 -4.36 24.89
N ILE A 54 16.17 -5.04 23.87
CA ILE A 54 15.77 -6.45 23.98
C ILE A 54 16.91 -7.33 23.47
N ASP A 55 17.75 -7.72 24.40
CA ASP A 55 18.96 -8.53 24.22
C ASP A 55 19.18 -9.51 25.40
N GLU A 56 20.34 -10.15 25.42
CA GLU A 56 20.75 -11.10 26.46
C GLU A 56 20.99 -10.47 27.84
N GLU A 57 21.04 -9.14 27.95
CA GLU A 57 21.24 -8.39 29.20
C GLU A 57 19.93 -7.88 29.79
N LEU A 58 18.84 -7.81 28.99
CA LEU A 58 17.51 -7.38 29.43
C LEU A 58 17.08 -8.01 30.76
N THR A 59 16.74 -7.20 31.76
CA THR A 59 16.29 -7.69 33.06
C THR A 59 14.78 -7.58 33.25
N GLN A 60 14.25 -8.30 34.23
CA GLN A 60 12.82 -8.21 34.54
C GLN A 60 12.43 -6.79 35.01
N ALA A 61 13.36 -6.05 35.60
CA ALA A 61 13.13 -4.68 36.04
C ALA A 61 12.94 -3.71 34.87
N ASP A 62 13.43 -4.06 33.67
CA ASP A 62 13.28 -3.27 32.44
C ASP A 62 11.91 -3.46 31.79
N CYS A 63 11.16 -4.47 32.20
CA CYS A 63 9.87 -4.83 31.65
C CYS A 63 8.72 -4.44 32.60
N TRP A 64 7.68 -3.82 32.07
CA TRP A 64 6.53 -3.37 32.86
C TRP A 64 5.20 -3.77 32.22
N GLY A 65 4.24 -4.13 33.08
CA GLY A 65 2.86 -4.44 32.68
C GLY A 65 2.73 -5.74 31.91
N PRO A 66 3.11 -6.90 32.49
CA PRO A 66 2.82 -8.19 31.88
C PRO A 66 1.31 -8.42 31.76
N HIS A 67 0.84 -8.88 30.60
CA HIS A 67 -0.59 -9.09 30.34
C HIS A 67 -0.91 -10.24 29.36
N HIS A 68 0.11 -10.99 28.94
CA HIS A 68 -0.04 -12.23 28.18
C HIS A 68 0.40 -13.44 29.02
N GLU A 69 0.14 -14.64 28.52
CA GLU A 69 0.70 -15.89 29.03
C GLU A 69 1.37 -16.68 27.90
N ILE A 70 2.33 -17.53 28.25
CA ILE A 70 3.05 -18.38 27.29
C ILE A 70 2.64 -19.83 27.52
N THR A 71 2.19 -20.50 26.47
CA THR A 71 1.87 -21.94 26.50
C THR A 71 3.16 -22.77 26.52
N GLN A 72 3.04 -24.09 26.74
CA GLN A 72 4.21 -24.98 26.73
C GLN A 72 4.91 -25.03 25.37
N ASP A 73 4.19 -24.70 24.30
CA ASP A 73 4.64 -24.75 22.91
C ASP A 73 5.20 -23.42 22.42
N GLY A 74 5.28 -22.39 23.28
CA GLY A 74 5.81 -21.07 22.92
C GLY A 74 4.78 -20.08 22.37
N GLU A 75 3.48 -20.40 22.43
CA GLU A 75 2.44 -19.47 22.00
C GLU A 75 2.19 -18.41 23.06
N LEU A 76 2.28 -17.15 22.67
CA LEU A 76 1.89 -16.00 23.46
C LEU A 76 0.41 -15.72 23.23
N VAL A 77 -0.36 -15.79 24.32
CA VAL A 77 -1.83 -15.68 24.34
C VAL A 77 -2.21 -14.48 25.19
N LEU A 78 -3.12 -13.63 24.70
CA LEU A 78 -3.60 -12.47 25.46
C LEU A 78 -4.40 -12.96 26.67
N ASN A 79 -4.00 -12.58 27.89
CA ASN A 79 -4.77 -12.91 29.08
C ASN A 79 -5.66 -11.72 29.45
N LYS A 80 -6.98 -11.89 29.38
CA LYS A 80 -7.94 -10.82 29.65
C LYS A 80 -7.84 -10.27 31.08
N ALA A 81 -7.64 -11.15 32.07
CA ALA A 81 -7.43 -10.73 33.45
C ALA A 81 -6.07 -10.02 33.64
N GLY A 82 -5.05 -10.42 32.88
CA GLY A 82 -3.76 -9.75 32.81
C GLY A 82 -3.86 -8.34 32.22
N LEU A 83 -4.59 -8.17 31.13
CA LEU A 83 -4.88 -6.88 30.50
C LEU A 83 -5.56 -5.91 31.49
N ILE A 84 -6.62 -6.37 32.16
CA ILE A 84 -7.33 -5.58 33.18
C ILE A 84 -6.39 -5.23 34.34
N ALA A 85 -5.58 -6.18 34.81
CA ALA A 85 -4.64 -5.95 35.89
C ALA A 85 -3.54 -4.94 35.52
N ALA A 86 -3.03 -4.99 34.28
CA ALA A 86 -2.04 -4.04 33.78
C ALA A 86 -2.63 -2.63 33.64
N ALA A 87 -3.86 -2.51 33.14
CA ALA A 87 -4.58 -1.24 33.06
C ALA A 87 -4.86 -0.63 34.44
N ALA A 88 -5.32 -1.45 35.41
CA ALA A 88 -5.51 -1.02 36.78
C ALA A 88 -4.19 -0.60 37.45
N ALA A 89 -3.10 -1.34 37.23
CA ALA A 89 -1.78 -0.99 37.74
C ALA A 89 -1.27 0.34 37.16
N LEU A 90 -1.54 0.60 35.87
CA LEU A 90 -1.20 1.87 35.24
C LEU A 90 -1.96 3.05 35.88
N ALA A 91 -3.21 2.82 36.27
CA ALA A 91 -4.07 3.78 36.95
C ALA A 91 -3.73 4.02 38.43
N GLY A 92 -2.64 3.42 38.94
CA GLY A 92 -2.18 3.62 40.32
C GLY A 92 -2.71 2.62 41.34
N ALA A 93 -3.30 1.49 40.92
CA ALA A 93 -3.73 0.43 41.84
C ALA A 93 -2.56 -0.32 42.52
N ARG A 94 -1.32 -0.03 42.12
CA ARG A 94 -0.07 -0.49 42.77
C ARG A 94 0.80 0.74 43.05
N ALA A 95 1.72 0.61 44.01
CA ALA A 95 2.74 1.64 44.30
C ALA A 95 3.30 2.19 42.99
N GLU A 96 3.35 3.52 42.88
CA GLU A 96 3.46 4.24 41.61
C GLU A 96 4.36 3.51 40.62
N PRO A 97 3.86 3.16 39.42
CA PRO A 97 4.68 2.45 38.46
C PRO A 97 5.90 3.33 38.15
N ASN A 98 7.10 2.76 38.32
CA ASN A 98 8.37 3.41 37.98
C ASN A 98 8.48 3.56 36.45
N LEU A 99 7.66 4.46 35.93
CA LEU A 99 7.48 4.80 34.54
C LEU A 99 7.46 6.33 34.40
N THR A 100 8.20 6.84 33.43
CA THR A 100 8.09 8.23 33.01
C THR A 100 6.69 8.52 32.46
N PRO A 101 6.25 9.79 32.38
CA PRO A 101 4.98 10.14 31.74
C PRO A 101 4.83 9.56 30.32
N GLU A 102 5.90 9.55 29.54
CA GLU A 102 5.93 8.97 28.19
C GLU A 102 5.76 7.46 28.20
N GLN A 103 6.43 6.76 29.12
CA GLN A 103 6.29 5.32 29.30
C GLN A 103 4.86 4.97 29.76
N LYS A 104 4.24 5.79 30.62
CA LYS A 104 2.81 5.62 30.99
C LYS A 104 1.90 5.74 29.76
N ARG A 105 2.18 6.67 28.86
CA ARG A 105 1.42 6.82 27.59
C ARG A 105 1.66 5.65 26.63
N LYS A 106 2.90 5.16 26.52
CA LYS A 106 3.23 3.97 25.72
C LYS A 106 2.46 2.75 26.23
N ALA A 107 2.46 2.54 27.55
CA ALA A 107 1.66 1.51 28.19
C ALA A 107 0.17 1.66 27.88
N ALA A 108 -0.38 2.88 28.04
CA ALA A 108 -1.80 3.14 27.79
C ALA A 108 -2.21 2.85 26.34
N ARG A 109 -1.39 3.25 25.35
CA ARG A 109 -1.63 2.94 23.93
C ARG A 109 -1.60 1.45 23.63
N HIS A 110 -0.62 0.74 24.20
CA HIS A 110 -0.48 -0.72 24.05
C HIS A 110 -1.70 -1.46 24.59
N LEU A 111 -2.12 -1.16 25.82
CA LEU A 111 -3.28 -1.80 26.44
C LEU A 111 -4.58 -1.42 25.72
N MET A 112 -4.72 -0.18 25.26
CA MET A 112 -5.87 0.29 24.48
C MET A 112 -6.04 -0.49 23.17
N ARG A 113 -4.95 -0.88 22.50
CA ARG A 113 -5.00 -1.73 21.29
C ARG A 113 -5.68 -3.07 21.60
N HIS A 114 -5.37 -3.69 22.74
CA HIS A 114 -5.96 -4.96 23.14
C HIS A 114 -7.44 -4.84 23.52
N TYR A 115 -7.85 -3.78 24.22
CA TYR A 115 -9.28 -3.53 24.47
C TYR A 115 -10.08 -3.42 23.17
N LYS A 116 -9.51 -2.76 22.15
CA LYS A 116 -10.13 -2.69 20.81
C LYS A 116 -10.19 -4.03 20.10
N GLN A 117 -9.12 -4.85 20.16
CA GLN A 117 -9.10 -6.19 19.60
C GLN A 117 -10.17 -7.10 20.22
N LEU A 118 -10.44 -6.91 21.52
CA LEU A 118 -11.49 -7.63 22.24
C LEU A 118 -12.89 -7.03 22.02
N GLU A 119 -13.01 -5.91 21.30
CA GLU A 119 -14.24 -5.12 21.18
C GLU A 119 -14.85 -4.74 22.55
N GLU A 120 -14.00 -4.56 23.55
CA GLU A 120 -14.40 -4.23 24.92
C GLU A 120 -14.19 -2.76 25.24
N GLU A 121 -15.04 -2.23 26.13
CA GLU A 121 -14.90 -0.84 26.56
C GLU A 121 -13.67 -0.67 27.46
N PRO A 122 -12.70 0.20 27.08
CA PRO A 122 -11.51 0.41 27.87
C PRO A 122 -11.82 1.22 29.15
N PRO A 123 -11.07 0.99 30.25
CA PRO A 123 -11.20 1.76 31.48
C PRO A 123 -11.03 3.26 31.25
N GLU A 124 -11.82 4.08 31.97
CA GLU A 124 -11.76 5.54 31.85
C GLU A 124 -10.37 6.07 32.19
N SER A 125 -9.65 5.43 33.12
CA SER A 125 -8.27 5.78 33.45
C SER A 125 -7.30 5.69 32.27
N LEU A 126 -7.50 4.77 31.32
CA LEU A 126 -6.70 4.71 30.10
C LEU A 126 -7.07 5.86 29.16
N LYS A 127 -8.36 6.17 29.04
CA LYS A 127 -8.85 7.32 28.25
C LYS A 127 -8.32 8.63 28.85
N GLU A 128 -8.32 8.76 30.18
CA GLU A 128 -7.76 9.88 30.94
C GLU A 128 -6.25 10.00 30.78
N ILE A 129 -5.46 8.92 30.83
CA ILE A 129 -4.01 9.02 30.60
C ILE A 129 -3.71 9.50 29.17
N LEU A 130 -4.55 9.10 28.21
CA LEU A 130 -4.44 9.54 26.82
C LEU A 130 -5.04 10.93 26.57
N SER A 131 -5.95 11.42 27.42
CA SER A 131 -6.64 12.72 27.27
C SER A 131 -6.14 13.82 28.21
N SER A 132 -5.59 13.50 29.38
CA SER A 132 -5.07 14.44 30.40
C SER A 132 -3.77 15.14 29.98
N ALA A 133 -3.21 14.77 28.83
CA ALA A 133 -2.20 15.54 28.11
C ALA A 133 -2.80 16.72 27.29
N ALA A 134 -4.11 16.99 27.42
CA ALA A 134 -4.84 18.01 26.65
C ALA A 134 -4.56 19.48 27.02
N SER A 135 -3.47 19.79 27.72
CA SER A 135 -2.90 21.16 27.72
C SER A 135 -1.77 21.35 26.70
N GLY A 136 -1.37 20.29 25.97
CA GLY A 136 -0.33 20.38 24.94
C GLY A 136 -0.40 19.34 23.80
N GLU A 137 -1.24 18.31 23.88
CA GLU A 137 -1.16 17.14 23.00
C GLU A 137 -2.51 16.72 22.38
N MET A 138 -3.15 17.60 21.61
CA MET A 138 -4.16 17.16 20.62
C MET A 138 -3.52 16.41 19.43
N THR A 139 -2.19 16.32 19.35
CA THR A 139 -1.48 16.04 18.09
C THR A 139 -1.04 14.58 17.90
N SER A 140 -0.92 13.77 18.95
CA SER A 140 -0.69 12.32 18.78
C SER A 140 -1.98 11.55 18.52
N LEU A 141 -3.12 12.11 18.93
CA LEU A 141 -4.44 11.54 18.65
C LEU A 141 -4.90 11.80 17.22
N GLN A 142 -4.61 12.95 16.58
CA GLN A 142 -5.08 13.18 15.20
C GLN A 142 -4.45 12.24 14.15
N ALA A 143 -3.25 11.70 14.38
CA ALA A 143 -2.64 10.72 13.45
C ALA A 143 -3.19 9.28 13.61
N ILE A 144 -3.96 9.01 14.67
CA ILE A 144 -4.59 7.70 14.91
C ILE A 144 -6.14 7.80 14.96
N VAL A 145 -6.71 9.00 15.02
CA VAL A 145 -8.18 9.24 15.20
C VAL A 145 -8.93 9.50 13.88
N THR A 146 -8.27 9.51 12.72
CA THR A 146 -8.95 9.34 11.42
C THR A 146 -8.18 8.31 10.60
N GLY A 147 -8.64 7.06 10.59
CA GLY A 147 -7.92 5.95 9.98
C GLY A 147 -7.82 6.03 8.46
N GLU A 148 -6.93 6.87 7.91
CA GLU A 148 -6.83 7.01 6.46
C GLU A 148 -5.43 6.82 5.85
N ILE A 149 -4.30 7.02 6.55
CA ILE A 149 -2.99 6.75 5.90
C ILE A 149 -1.78 6.63 6.85
N ASN A 150 -0.97 5.59 6.68
CA ASN A 150 0.39 5.44 7.23
C ASN A 150 1.42 6.01 6.24
N ILE A 151 2.62 6.38 6.71
CA ILE A 151 3.71 6.83 5.82
C ILE A 151 4.08 5.77 4.78
N ASN A 152 3.97 4.49 5.15
CA ASN A 152 4.28 3.37 4.27
C ASN A 152 3.16 3.06 3.26
N ASP A 153 1.97 3.64 3.42
CA ASP A 153 0.88 3.52 2.45
C ASP A 153 1.12 4.42 1.22
N ILE A 154 2.11 5.32 1.29
CA ILE A 154 2.57 6.15 0.19
C ILE A 154 3.83 5.52 -0.42
N PRO A 155 3.78 5.13 -1.71
CA PRO A 155 4.91 4.51 -2.36
C PRO A 155 6.06 5.51 -2.46
N VAL A 156 7.27 5.00 -2.24
CA VAL A 156 8.51 5.72 -2.51
C VAL A 156 8.77 5.65 -4.00
N ALA A 157 9.16 6.77 -4.61
CA ALA A 157 9.47 6.83 -6.02
C ALA A 157 10.74 6.03 -6.33
N PRO A 158 10.85 5.35 -7.49
CA PRO A 158 12.01 4.52 -7.82
C PRO A 158 13.35 5.26 -7.85
N TRP A 159 13.32 6.57 -8.09
CA TRP A 159 14.52 7.41 -8.12
C TRP A 159 15.01 7.80 -6.72
N ALA A 160 14.15 7.71 -5.70
CA ALA A 160 14.44 8.23 -4.36
C ALA A 160 15.23 7.22 -3.54
N ASN A 161 16.39 7.63 -3.05
CA ASN A 161 17.20 6.86 -2.10
C ASN A 161 16.95 7.38 -0.67
N LEU A 162 16.01 6.75 0.04
CA LEU A 162 15.67 7.13 1.41
C LEU A 162 16.85 6.99 2.38
N GLU A 163 17.64 5.93 2.23
CA GLU A 163 18.79 5.68 3.10
C GLU A 163 19.80 6.82 2.99
N ALA A 164 20.11 7.25 1.76
CA ALA A 164 21.02 8.37 1.53
C ALA A 164 20.46 9.71 2.03
N LEU A 165 19.16 9.95 1.86
CA LEU A 165 18.52 11.19 2.33
C LEU A 165 18.47 11.29 3.86
N LYS A 166 18.43 10.14 4.55
CA LYS A 166 18.41 10.05 6.01
C LYS A 166 19.79 9.82 6.62
N ALA A 167 20.82 9.58 5.81
CA ALA A 167 22.15 9.27 6.28
C ALA A 167 22.73 10.44 7.11
N ASP A 168 23.32 10.10 8.25
CA ASP A 168 23.91 11.03 9.22
C ASP A 168 22.93 12.08 9.78
N ASP A 169 21.62 11.81 9.69
CA ASP A 169 20.59 12.61 10.35
C ASP A 169 20.27 11.98 11.72
N PRO A 170 20.57 12.64 12.84
CA PRO A 170 20.26 12.10 14.17
C PRO A 170 18.76 12.12 14.47
N GLU A 171 17.97 12.89 13.72
CA GLU A 171 16.52 12.98 13.89
C GLU A 171 15.85 12.91 12.50
N PRO A 172 15.94 11.79 11.78
CA PRO A 172 15.31 11.65 10.48
C PRO A 172 13.82 11.84 10.64
N MET A 173 13.22 12.67 9.79
CA MET A 173 11.79 12.98 9.86
C MET A 173 11.18 12.85 8.49
N GLU A 174 10.13 12.05 8.41
CA GLU A 174 9.30 11.94 7.24
C GLU A 174 7.92 12.53 7.51
N VAL A 175 7.27 13.07 6.49
CA VAL A 175 5.91 13.61 6.59
C VAL A 175 5.08 13.13 5.42
N VAL A 176 3.78 12.93 5.66
CA VAL A 176 2.78 12.81 4.61
C VAL A 176 1.89 14.03 4.65
N VAL A 177 1.71 14.67 3.51
CA VAL A 177 0.77 15.78 3.33
C VAL A 177 -0.36 15.36 2.41
N GLU A 178 -1.60 15.63 2.83
CA GLU A 178 -2.78 15.48 1.97
C GLU A 178 -3.14 16.79 1.26
N ILE A 179 -3.64 16.65 0.04
CA ILE A 179 -4.15 17.73 -0.81
C ILE A 179 -5.43 17.24 -1.51
N PRO A 180 -6.62 17.71 -1.10
CA PRO A 180 -7.87 17.33 -1.75
C PRO A 180 -8.06 18.07 -3.07
N ALA A 181 -8.68 17.41 -4.05
CA ALA A 181 -9.21 18.09 -5.22
C ALA A 181 -10.37 19.01 -4.83
N GLY A 182 -10.58 20.08 -5.58
CA GLY A 182 -11.68 21.02 -5.37
C GLY A 182 -11.24 22.48 -5.25
N LYS A 183 -12.14 23.30 -4.70
CA LYS A 183 -11.95 24.76 -4.60
C LYS A 183 -10.88 25.11 -3.57
N SER A 184 -9.87 25.84 -4.03
CA SER A 184 -8.89 26.53 -3.19
C SER A 184 -9.50 27.76 -2.51
N LYS A 185 -8.82 28.29 -1.48
CA LYS A 185 -9.18 29.56 -0.84
C LYS A 185 -9.17 30.77 -1.79
N ARG A 186 -8.50 30.65 -2.95
CA ARG A 186 -8.49 31.67 -4.02
C ARG A 186 -9.69 31.57 -4.97
N GLY A 187 -10.55 30.56 -4.81
CA GLY A 187 -11.71 30.32 -5.66
C GLY A 187 -11.43 29.48 -6.91
N TRP A 188 -10.17 29.13 -7.20
CA TRP A 188 -9.82 28.20 -8.28
C TRP A 188 -10.13 26.77 -7.88
N ASN A 189 -10.70 26.00 -8.79
CA ASN A 189 -11.04 24.60 -8.61
C ASN A 189 -9.96 23.70 -9.21
N TYR A 190 -9.23 22.98 -8.35
CA TYR A 190 -8.19 22.05 -8.77
C TYR A 190 -8.82 20.71 -9.12
N THR A 191 -8.68 20.29 -10.38
CA THR A 191 -9.28 19.02 -10.82
C THR A 191 -8.45 17.82 -10.37
N PRO A 192 -9.05 16.62 -10.28
CA PRO A 192 -8.33 15.38 -10.04
C PRO A 192 -7.16 15.19 -11.00
N GLN A 193 -7.35 15.54 -12.28
CA GLN A 193 -6.33 15.42 -13.32
C GLN A 193 -5.12 16.31 -13.01
N ALA A 194 -5.33 17.56 -12.57
CA ALA A 194 -4.24 18.44 -12.19
C ALA A 194 -3.44 17.90 -10.99
N LEU A 195 -4.10 17.29 -10.00
CA LEU A 195 -3.40 16.68 -8.86
C LEU A 195 -2.65 15.39 -9.25
N GLN A 196 -3.23 14.55 -10.11
CA GLN A 196 -2.56 13.37 -10.66
C GLN A 196 -1.29 13.73 -11.43
N ARG A 197 -1.26 14.88 -12.12
CA ARG A 197 -0.05 15.40 -12.78
C ARG A 197 1.05 15.72 -11.79
N ILE A 198 0.70 16.30 -10.66
CA ILE A 198 1.65 16.62 -9.59
C ILE A 198 2.18 15.33 -8.93
N VAL A 199 1.30 14.35 -8.69
CA VAL A 199 1.69 13.00 -8.22
C VAL A 199 2.67 12.36 -9.19
N GLY A 200 2.39 12.38 -10.49
CA GLY A 200 3.27 11.83 -11.52
C GLY A 200 4.63 12.52 -11.59
N GLU A 201 4.67 13.84 -11.39
CA GLU A 201 5.93 14.59 -11.34
C GLU A 201 6.80 14.15 -10.14
N VAL A 202 6.21 14.06 -8.95
CA VAL A 202 6.93 13.59 -7.74
C VAL A 202 7.43 12.16 -7.94
N MET A 203 6.60 11.27 -8.49
CA MET A 203 7.00 9.87 -8.73
C MET A 203 8.05 9.69 -9.84
N SER A 204 8.17 10.63 -10.78
CA SER A 204 9.12 10.52 -11.89
C SER A 204 10.49 11.16 -11.61
N LYS A 205 10.52 12.31 -10.92
CA LYS A 205 11.77 13.05 -10.67
C LYS A 205 11.85 13.79 -9.34
N GLY A 206 10.79 13.72 -8.53
CA GLY A 206 10.71 14.40 -7.25
C GLY A 206 10.40 15.89 -7.36
N LEU A 207 10.17 16.49 -6.21
CA LEU A 207 10.07 17.94 -6.06
C LEU A 207 10.84 18.38 -4.81
N PRO A 208 11.51 19.54 -4.84
CA PRO A 208 12.02 20.16 -3.64
C PRO A 208 10.89 20.84 -2.85
N GLY A 209 11.13 21.07 -1.56
CA GLY A 209 10.31 21.93 -0.72
C GLY A 209 11.16 22.98 -0.02
N PHE A 210 10.70 24.24 -0.08
CA PHE A 210 11.37 25.40 0.50
C PHE A 210 10.56 26.03 1.63
N LEU A 211 11.17 26.99 2.34
CA LEU A 211 10.45 27.86 3.29
C LEU A 211 9.84 29.04 2.54
N GLY A 212 8.64 28.83 2.01
CA GLY A 212 7.95 29.78 1.14
C GLY A 212 8.40 29.73 -0.32
N HIS A 213 7.60 30.33 -1.19
CA HIS A 213 7.85 30.33 -2.63
C HIS A 213 8.99 31.29 -3.00
N GLN A 214 9.79 30.88 -3.98
CA GLN A 214 10.67 31.80 -4.71
C GLN A 214 9.86 32.90 -5.39
N LYS A 215 10.52 34.03 -5.63
CA LYS A 215 9.94 35.04 -6.52
C LYS A 215 9.94 34.49 -7.95
N PRO A 216 8.87 34.72 -8.74
CA PRO A 216 8.78 34.19 -10.11
C PRO A 216 10.00 34.51 -11.00
N GLU A 217 10.55 35.72 -10.85
CA GLU A 217 11.72 36.19 -11.61
C GLU A 217 13.04 35.49 -11.25
N ASP A 218 13.13 34.90 -10.06
CA ASP A 218 14.36 34.27 -9.56
C ASP A 218 14.39 32.76 -9.82
N VAL A 219 13.27 32.15 -10.24
CA VAL A 219 13.11 30.68 -10.39
C VAL A 219 14.16 30.05 -11.29
N GLU A 220 14.54 30.72 -12.38
CA GLU A 220 15.46 30.15 -13.37
C GLU A 220 16.94 30.25 -12.97
N THR A 221 17.28 31.10 -11.99
CA THR A 221 18.67 31.45 -11.67
C THR A 221 19.06 31.19 -10.22
N GLN A 222 18.09 31.18 -9.31
CA GLN A 222 18.31 30.96 -7.89
C GLN A 222 18.18 29.48 -7.54
N PHE A 223 19.16 28.98 -6.80
CA PHE A 223 19.15 27.64 -6.21
C PHE A 223 18.99 27.74 -4.68
N PRO A 224 17.77 27.89 -4.16
CA PRO A 224 17.53 27.87 -2.73
C PRO A 224 17.80 26.48 -2.16
N GLU A 225 18.30 26.43 -0.93
CA GLU A 225 18.55 25.17 -0.24
C GLU A 225 17.22 24.47 0.07
N PRO A 226 17.00 23.23 -0.43
CA PRO A 226 15.80 22.47 -0.11
C PRO A 226 15.75 22.11 1.37
N VAL A 227 14.60 22.30 2.01
CA VAL A 227 14.35 21.87 3.40
C VAL A 227 13.52 20.58 3.46
N THR A 228 13.01 20.12 2.31
CA THR A 228 12.25 18.88 2.20
C THR A 228 12.45 18.28 0.82
N HIS A 229 12.58 16.96 0.78
CA HIS A 229 12.68 16.15 -0.43
C HIS A 229 11.37 15.38 -0.58
N TRP A 230 10.54 15.70 -1.57
CA TRP A 230 9.30 14.97 -1.82
C TRP A 230 9.61 13.72 -2.64
N VAL A 231 9.63 12.58 -1.95
CA VAL A 231 10.19 11.30 -2.39
C VAL A 231 9.13 10.30 -2.85
N GLY A 232 7.86 10.58 -2.62
CA GLY A 232 6.78 9.66 -2.93
C GLY A 232 5.44 10.35 -2.99
N ALA A 233 4.51 9.80 -3.76
CA ALA A 233 3.16 10.33 -3.86
C ALA A 233 2.16 9.27 -4.29
N LYS A 234 0.89 9.47 -3.91
CA LYS A 234 -0.23 8.63 -4.29
C LYS A 234 -1.46 9.48 -4.59
N TRP A 235 -2.23 9.06 -5.59
CA TRP A 235 -3.58 9.55 -5.81
C TRP A 235 -4.59 8.55 -5.23
N ASP A 236 -5.49 9.02 -4.38
CA ASP A 236 -6.63 8.25 -3.89
C ASP A 236 -7.90 8.69 -4.66
N PRO A 237 -8.43 7.86 -5.58
CA PRO A 237 -9.62 8.19 -6.34
C PRO A 237 -10.92 8.09 -5.52
N VAL A 238 -10.93 7.35 -4.41
CA VAL A 238 -12.10 7.18 -3.54
C VAL A 238 -12.27 8.41 -2.67
N GLN A 239 -11.19 8.86 -2.05
CA GLN A 239 -11.19 10.04 -1.19
C GLN A 239 -11.01 11.34 -1.98
N ASN A 240 -10.64 11.26 -3.26
CA ASN A 240 -10.39 12.38 -4.15
C ASN A 240 -9.26 13.31 -3.62
N LYS A 241 -8.19 12.68 -3.13
CA LYS A 241 -7.04 13.33 -2.48
C LYS A 241 -5.72 12.86 -3.10
N ALA A 242 -4.76 13.76 -3.19
CA ALA A 242 -3.37 13.44 -3.42
C ALA A 242 -2.60 13.45 -2.09
N TYR A 243 -1.71 12.48 -1.93
CA TYR A 243 -0.84 12.34 -0.77
C TYR A 243 0.61 12.43 -1.21
N PHE A 244 1.43 13.15 -0.46
CA PHE A 244 2.83 13.37 -0.76
C PHE A 244 3.69 13.02 0.44
N ARG A 245 4.63 12.09 0.26
CA ARG A 245 5.62 11.68 1.25
C ARG A 245 6.89 12.49 1.05
N GLY A 246 7.33 13.16 2.10
CA GLY A 246 8.53 13.99 2.10
C GLY A 246 9.49 13.62 3.22
N VAL A 247 10.79 13.69 2.95
CA VAL A 247 11.86 13.60 3.96
C VAL A 247 12.32 15.02 4.27
N ILE A 248 12.26 15.43 5.54
CA ILE A 248 12.77 16.74 5.96
C ILE A 248 14.29 16.68 5.98
N ASP A 249 14.94 17.65 5.33
CA ASP A 249 16.39 17.68 5.23
C ASP A 249 17.04 17.77 6.62
N LYS A 250 18.18 17.09 6.82
CA LYS A 250 18.90 17.07 8.10
C LYS A 250 19.30 18.47 8.57
N ALA A 251 19.62 19.38 7.65
CA ALA A 251 19.97 20.77 7.97
C ALA A 251 18.76 21.59 8.43
N ALA A 252 17.52 21.14 8.14
CA ALA A 252 16.29 21.85 8.43
C ALA A 252 15.78 21.66 9.87
N THR A 253 16.68 21.75 10.87
CA THR A 253 16.38 21.57 12.30
C THR A 253 15.25 22.47 12.80
N ASN A 254 15.21 23.72 12.35
CA ASN A 254 14.14 24.67 12.68
C ASN A 254 12.78 24.18 12.16
N LEU A 255 12.73 23.68 10.92
CA LEU A 255 11.50 23.17 10.33
C LEU A 255 11.01 21.93 11.06
N LYS A 256 11.91 20.98 11.36
CA LYS A 256 11.59 19.80 12.20
C LYS A 256 10.99 20.21 13.53
N ARG A 257 11.62 21.17 14.23
CA ARG A 257 11.09 21.72 15.49
C ARG A 257 9.72 22.39 15.30
N TRP A 258 9.51 23.16 14.23
CA TRP A 258 8.23 23.84 13.97
C TRP A 258 7.10 22.87 13.62
N ILE A 259 7.40 21.78 12.91
CA ILE A 259 6.45 20.70 12.62
C ILE A 259 6.11 19.98 13.93
N LYS A 260 7.13 19.57 14.72
CA LYS A 260 6.95 18.97 16.06
C LYS A 260 6.10 19.85 16.98
N ALA A 261 6.35 21.16 16.97
CA ALA A 261 5.60 22.14 17.75
C ALA A 261 4.25 22.57 17.14
N ASN A 262 3.85 21.97 16.00
CA ASN A 262 2.61 22.28 15.29
C ASN A 262 2.43 23.77 14.90
N VAL A 263 3.55 24.48 14.73
CA VAL A 263 3.60 25.87 14.25
C VAL A 263 3.48 25.90 12.72
N VAL A 264 4.06 24.90 12.06
CA VAL A 264 4.00 24.72 10.61
C VAL A 264 3.34 23.38 10.30
N ARG A 265 2.23 23.43 9.55
CA ARG A 265 1.44 22.23 9.18
C ARG A 265 0.78 22.33 7.80
N GLN A 266 1.17 23.31 7.00
CA GLN A 266 0.60 23.57 5.68
C GLN A 266 1.71 23.74 4.66
N VAL A 267 1.49 23.17 3.49
CA VAL A 267 2.32 23.39 2.31
C VAL A 267 1.53 24.08 1.22
N SER A 268 2.22 24.68 0.27
CA SER A 268 1.66 25.25 -0.93
C SER A 268 2.41 24.70 -2.13
N ILE A 269 1.67 24.28 -3.15
CA ILE A 269 2.28 23.84 -4.40
C ILE A 269 2.60 25.10 -5.22
N PHE A 270 3.86 25.24 -5.60
CA PHE A 270 4.32 26.26 -6.53
C PHE A 270 4.51 25.68 -7.92
N GLY A 271 4.15 26.44 -8.93
CA GLY A 271 4.29 26.00 -10.31
C GLY A 271 3.40 26.78 -11.26
N ILE A 272 3.27 26.22 -12.46
CA ILE A 272 2.60 26.86 -13.59
C ILE A 272 1.29 26.10 -13.84
N PRO A 273 0.13 26.65 -13.42
CA PRO A 273 -1.17 26.04 -13.68
C PRO A 273 -1.64 26.30 -15.11
N LYS A 274 -2.35 25.34 -15.68
CA LYS A 274 -3.18 25.54 -16.88
C LYS A 274 -4.61 25.81 -16.47
N LEU A 275 -5.08 27.01 -16.75
CA LEU A 275 -6.40 27.48 -16.36
C LEU A 275 -7.43 27.30 -17.48
N GLN A 276 -8.64 26.90 -17.12
CA GLN A 276 -9.80 26.85 -17.99
C GLN A 276 -10.96 27.60 -17.32
N GLN A 277 -11.51 28.61 -17.98
CA GLN A 277 -12.70 29.29 -17.48
C GLN A 277 -13.96 28.53 -17.90
N ARG A 278 -14.84 28.27 -16.93
CA ARG A 278 -16.18 27.75 -17.19
C ARG A 278 -17.11 28.89 -17.65
N PRO A 279 -18.18 28.56 -18.39
CA PRO A 279 -19.22 29.54 -18.75
C PRO A 279 -19.86 30.25 -17.55
N THR A 280 -19.79 29.63 -16.36
CA THR A 280 -20.27 30.18 -15.08
C THR A 280 -19.35 31.24 -14.47
N GLY A 281 -18.19 31.52 -15.08
CA GLY A 281 -17.16 32.42 -14.55
C GLY A 281 -16.21 31.77 -13.54
N GLU A 282 -16.41 30.50 -13.20
CA GLU A 282 -15.49 29.74 -12.34
C GLU A 282 -14.21 29.35 -13.10
N VAL A 283 -13.07 29.30 -12.40
CA VAL A 283 -11.77 28.93 -12.98
C VAL A 283 -11.40 27.53 -12.52
N ASP A 284 -11.20 26.62 -13.47
CA ASP A 284 -10.64 25.29 -13.23
C ASP A 284 -9.14 25.27 -13.52
N VAL A 285 -8.39 24.58 -12.67
CA VAL A 285 -7.00 24.19 -12.92
C VAL A 285 -7.03 22.77 -13.46
N VAL A 286 -6.83 22.63 -14.76
CA VAL A 286 -7.01 21.36 -15.49
C VAL A 286 -5.70 20.62 -15.80
N ASP A 287 -4.58 21.33 -15.70
CA ASP A 287 -3.23 20.77 -15.77
C ASP A 287 -2.33 21.61 -14.86
N TYR A 288 -1.19 21.05 -14.45
CA TYR A 288 -0.26 21.73 -13.56
C TYR A 288 1.17 21.25 -13.77
N LYS A 289 2.10 22.19 -13.96
CA LYS A 289 3.55 21.91 -13.95
C LYS A 289 4.11 22.36 -12.60
N PRO A 290 4.29 21.45 -11.62
CA PRO A 290 4.81 21.83 -10.32
C PRO A 290 6.32 22.07 -10.40
N LEU A 291 6.77 23.00 -9.57
CA LEU A 291 8.19 23.36 -9.40
C LEU A 291 8.67 23.00 -8.01
N SER A 292 7.83 23.20 -7.00
CA SER A 292 8.12 22.86 -5.61
C SER A 292 6.85 22.69 -4.78
N ILE A 293 6.98 22.05 -3.62
CA ILE A 293 5.92 21.97 -2.59
C ILE A 293 6.50 22.57 -1.31
N ASP A 294 6.12 23.82 -1.02
CA ASP A 294 6.81 24.66 -0.05
C ASP A 294 6.02 24.82 1.24
N TRP A 295 6.74 24.90 2.36
CA TRP A 295 6.17 25.20 3.67
C TRP A 295 5.70 26.64 3.74
N THR A 296 4.51 26.86 4.28
CA THR A 296 3.93 28.20 4.33
C THR A 296 3.33 28.54 5.69
N PRO A 297 3.26 29.83 6.04
CA PRO A 297 2.50 30.28 7.20
C PRO A 297 1.03 29.88 7.09
N LEU A 298 0.42 29.62 8.24
CA LEU A 298 -1.00 29.29 8.33
C LEU A 298 -1.87 30.41 7.74
N ASN A 299 -3.04 30.04 7.22
CA ASN A 299 -4.07 30.95 6.70
C ASN A 299 -3.74 31.68 5.39
N ARG A 300 -2.75 31.22 4.62
CA ARG A 300 -2.51 31.71 3.24
C ARG A 300 -3.59 31.25 2.27
N ALA A 301 -3.76 32.03 1.20
CA ALA A 301 -4.64 31.71 0.09
C ALA A 301 -4.01 30.64 -0.82
N GLY A 302 -4.60 29.45 -0.87
CA GLY A 302 -4.11 28.27 -1.60
C GLY A 302 -5.03 27.07 -1.41
N MET A 303 -4.59 25.88 -1.85
CA MET A 303 -5.30 24.63 -1.58
C MET A 303 -5.31 24.31 -0.08
N PRO A 304 -6.35 23.66 0.46
CA PRO A 304 -6.37 23.24 1.85
C PRO A 304 -5.45 22.03 2.03
N THR A 305 -4.21 22.26 2.45
CA THR A 305 -3.24 21.19 2.74
C THR A 305 -3.14 20.95 4.24
N ARG A 306 -2.77 19.73 4.62
CA ARG A 306 -2.38 19.41 6.01
C ARG A 306 -1.40 18.24 6.07
N ILE A 307 -0.55 18.22 7.08
CA ILE A 307 0.19 17.02 7.47
C ILE A 307 -0.80 15.99 8.04
N VAL A 308 -0.78 14.76 7.51
CA VAL A 308 -1.65 13.65 7.91
C VAL A 308 -0.88 12.49 8.55
N ALA A 309 0.43 12.40 8.30
CA ALA A 309 1.31 11.49 9.03
C ALA A 309 2.68 12.14 9.22
N VAL A 310 3.36 11.79 10.32
CA VAL A 310 4.77 12.10 10.56
C VAL A 310 5.43 10.78 10.91
N GLY A 311 6.40 10.37 10.09
CA GLY A 311 7.27 9.23 10.32
C GLY A 311 8.59 9.66 10.97
N GLU A 312 9.14 8.74 11.76
CA GLU A 312 10.35 8.88 12.59
C GLU A 312 10.36 10.14 13.48
N MET A 313 9.85 9.94 14.69
CA MET A 313 10.07 10.78 15.86
C MET A 313 11.16 10.11 16.69
N TYR A 314 12.33 10.74 16.83
CA TYR A 314 13.17 10.53 18.01
C TYR A 314 13.21 11.84 18.81
N SER A 315 12.90 11.74 20.10
CA SER A 315 13.60 12.51 21.12
C SER A 315 13.64 11.64 22.39
N ASP A 316 14.87 11.31 22.78
CA ASP A 316 15.31 10.86 24.09
C ASP A 316 15.11 9.38 24.46
N VAL A 317 15.74 8.42 23.76
CA VAL A 317 16.53 7.29 24.30
C VAL A 317 17.32 6.66 23.12
N ILE A 318 18.54 6.19 23.37
CA ILE A 318 19.39 5.30 22.53
C ILE A 318 20.50 6.04 21.72
N ASP A 319 21.53 6.47 22.44
CA ASP A 319 22.89 6.03 22.13
C ASP A 319 22.93 4.50 22.37
N ASP A 320 23.68 3.76 21.56
CA ASP A 320 23.78 2.27 21.48
C ASP A 320 22.74 1.58 20.58
N VAL A 321 22.91 1.62 19.25
CA VAL A 321 22.93 0.41 18.38
C VAL A 321 23.63 0.79 17.07
N ILE A 322 24.96 0.84 17.10
CA ILE A 322 25.76 0.46 15.92
C ILE A 322 26.32 -0.92 16.26
N GLU A 323 25.63 -1.98 15.82
CA GLU A 323 26.26 -3.20 15.29
C GLU A 323 25.22 -4.19 14.73
N ARG A 324 25.12 -4.20 13.38
CA ARG A 324 24.97 -5.33 12.42
C ARG A 324 23.93 -6.44 12.73
N SER A 325 23.11 -6.90 11.76
CA SER A 325 23.59 -7.72 10.62
C SER A 325 22.42 -8.19 9.71
N GLU A 326 22.81 -8.65 8.54
CA GLU A 326 22.04 -9.11 7.38
C GLU A 326 21.34 -10.46 7.61
N GLU A 327 20.03 -10.61 7.32
CA GLU A 327 19.45 -11.91 6.97
C GLU A 327 18.16 -11.74 6.13
N LYS A 328 18.16 -12.31 4.91
CA LYS A 328 17.02 -12.37 3.98
C LYS A 328 16.06 -13.48 4.42
N LEU A 329 14.78 -13.14 4.60
CA LEU A 329 13.70 -14.12 4.79
C LEU A 329 13.56 -15.07 3.59
N ASP A 330 13.47 -16.38 3.86
CA ASP A 330 13.29 -17.45 2.86
C ASP A 330 11.85 -17.45 2.31
N LEU A 331 11.71 -17.39 0.99
CA LEU A 331 10.45 -17.37 0.22
C LEU A 331 9.53 -18.56 0.53
N LYS A 332 10.08 -19.69 0.97
CA LYS A 332 9.29 -20.88 1.37
C LYS A 332 8.45 -20.63 2.61
N GLU A 333 8.97 -19.93 3.61
CA GLU A 333 8.24 -19.64 4.86
C GLU A 333 7.08 -18.68 4.59
N ALA A 334 7.30 -17.68 3.73
CA ALA A 334 6.26 -16.73 3.32
C ALA A 334 5.09 -17.44 2.60
N PHE A 335 5.39 -18.41 1.72
CA PHE A 335 4.36 -19.11 0.95
C PHE A 335 3.51 -20.07 1.81
N VAL A 336 4.13 -20.73 2.78
CA VAL A 336 3.44 -21.61 3.74
C VAL A 336 2.49 -20.80 4.63
N LEU A 337 2.91 -19.60 5.05
CA LEU A 337 2.10 -18.69 5.86
C LEU A 337 0.87 -18.16 5.09
N ILE A 338 1.04 -17.77 3.82
CA ILE A 338 -0.09 -17.32 2.99
C ILE A 338 -1.12 -18.45 2.81
N LYS A 339 -0.65 -19.69 2.64
CA LYS A 339 -1.53 -20.85 2.49
C LYS A 339 -2.31 -21.17 3.76
N SER A 340 -1.70 -21.08 4.94
CA SER A 340 -2.41 -21.31 6.20
C SER A 340 -3.47 -20.23 6.46
N LYS A 341 -3.14 -18.97 6.16
CA LYS A 341 -4.03 -17.83 6.33
C LYS A 341 -5.22 -17.81 5.36
N LEU A 342 -5.04 -18.32 4.14
CA LEU A 342 -6.16 -18.53 3.20
C LEU A 342 -7.08 -19.66 3.65
N ALA A 343 -6.54 -20.75 4.22
CA ALA A 343 -7.31 -21.87 4.71
C ALA A 343 -8.10 -21.53 6.00
N SER A 344 -7.54 -20.67 6.86
CA SER A 344 -8.22 -20.16 8.07
C SER A 344 -9.21 -19.03 7.78
N LYS A 345 -9.27 -18.53 6.53
CA LYS A 345 -10.02 -17.33 6.11
C LYS A 345 -9.56 -16.02 6.76
N GLU A 346 -8.40 -15.99 7.43
CA GLU A 346 -7.74 -14.75 7.89
C GLU A 346 -7.31 -13.87 6.72
N LEU A 347 -6.92 -14.50 5.61
CA LEU A 347 -6.74 -13.85 4.34
C LEU A 347 -7.83 -14.36 3.38
N THR A 348 -8.38 -13.45 2.61
CA THR A 348 -9.20 -13.80 1.45
C THR A 348 -8.30 -13.87 0.21
N ALA A 349 -8.68 -14.72 -0.76
CA ALA A 349 -7.98 -14.76 -2.04
C ALA A 349 -7.88 -13.36 -2.67
N SER A 350 -8.89 -12.51 -2.47
CA SER A 350 -8.91 -11.13 -2.96
C SER A 350 -7.86 -10.23 -2.32
N GLN A 351 -7.51 -10.44 -1.04
CA GLN A 351 -6.47 -9.66 -0.35
C GLN A 351 -5.07 -10.08 -0.78
N VAL A 352 -4.85 -11.38 -0.98
CA VAL A 352 -3.56 -11.89 -1.48
C VAL A 352 -3.32 -11.44 -2.92
N VAL A 353 -4.35 -11.52 -3.77
CA VAL A 353 -4.33 -11.07 -5.18
C VAL A 353 -4.14 -9.55 -5.26
N GLY A 354 -4.77 -8.79 -4.36
CA GLY A 354 -4.59 -7.34 -4.26
C GLY A 354 -3.17 -6.93 -3.86
N GLU A 355 -2.52 -7.66 -2.95
CA GLU A 355 -1.16 -7.34 -2.50
C GLU A 355 -0.05 -7.73 -3.48
N ILE A 356 -0.28 -8.70 -4.36
CA ILE A 356 0.62 -8.99 -5.49
C ILE A 356 0.31 -8.14 -6.73
N GLY A 357 -0.67 -7.23 -6.64
CA GLY A 357 -0.99 -6.24 -7.67
C GLY A 357 -1.77 -6.76 -8.87
N LEU A 358 -2.57 -7.82 -8.71
CA LEU A 358 -3.44 -8.37 -9.77
C LEU A 358 -4.88 -7.85 -9.64
N ASP A 359 -5.55 -7.56 -10.76
CA ASP A 359 -6.88 -6.95 -10.79
C ASP A 359 -8.01 -7.99 -10.61
N ILE A 360 -9.02 -7.65 -9.82
CA ILE A 360 -10.10 -8.53 -9.33
C ILE A 360 -11.09 -8.90 -10.46
N LYS A 361 -11.05 -8.22 -11.61
CA LYS A 361 -11.95 -8.50 -12.75
C LYS A 361 -11.58 -9.77 -13.54
N GLU A 362 -10.44 -10.39 -13.27
CA GLU A 362 -9.99 -11.67 -13.87
C GLU A 362 -10.36 -12.90 -13.01
N PHE A 363 -11.31 -12.76 -12.07
CA PHE A 363 -11.56 -13.70 -10.96
C PHE A 363 -11.95 -15.15 -11.35
N ASP A 364 -12.40 -15.42 -12.57
CA ASP A 364 -12.65 -16.80 -13.03
C ASP A 364 -11.34 -17.58 -13.23
N GLU A 365 -10.22 -16.89 -13.47
CA GLU A 365 -8.94 -17.52 -13.76
C GLU A 365 -8.17 -17.99 -12.53
N VAL A 366 -8.42 -17.40 -11.36
CA VAL A 366 -7.78 -17.80 -10.09
C VAL A 366 -8.37 -19.10 -9.57
N ALA A 367 -9.68 -19.32 -9.75
CA ALA A 367 -10.33 -20.60 -9.49
C ALA A 367 -9.85 -21.68 -10.47
N GLU A 368 -9.62 -21.31 -11.74
CA GLU A 368 -9.01 -22.17 -12.76
C GLU A 368 -7.54 -22.51 -12.40
N ALA A 369 -6.75 -21.54 -11.92
CA ALA A 369 -5.35 -21.73 -11.52
C ALA A 369 -5.23 -22.61 -10.27
N LEU A 370 -6.11 -22.45 -9.28
CA LEU A 370 -6.23 -23.35 -8.13
C LEU A 370 -6.67 -24.76 -8.54
N ARG A 371 -7.60 -24.89 -9.50
CA ARG A 371 -8.02 -26.18 -10.08
C ARG A 371 -6.90 -26.86 -10.88
N VAL A 372 -6.13 -26.09 -11.65
CA VAL A 372 -4.96 -26.57 -12.40
C VAL A 372 -3.87 -27.03 -11.44
N TYR A 373 -3.61 -26.28 -10.35
CA TYR A 373 -2.69 -26.67 -9.29
C TYR A 373 -3.13 -27.95 -8.56
N GLU A 374 -4.41 -28.09 -8.22
CA GLU A 374 -4.97 -29.31 -7.63
C GLU A 374 -4.93 -30.49 -8.62
N LYS A 375 -5.19 -30.26 -9.92
CA LYS A 375 -5.03 -31.29 -10.96
C LYS A 375 -3.59 -31.73 -11.12
N ILE A 376 -2.62 -30.81 -11.10
CA ILE A 376 -1.18 -31.14 -11.19
C ILE A 376 -0.76 -31.95 -9.96
N LYS A 377 -1.19 -31.55 -8.77
CA LYS A 377 -0.91 -32.29 -7.51
C LYS A 377 -1.52 -33.70 -7.51
N ASN A 378 -2.74 -33.85 -8.01
CA ASN A 378 -3.46 -35.14 -8.04
C ASN A 378 -3.03 -36.05 -9.21
N THR A 379 -2.56 -35.48 -10.32
CA THR A 379 -2.14 -36.27 -11.51
C THR A 379 -0.71 -36.80 -11.38
N PHE A 380 0.18 -36.08 -10.67
CA PHE A 380 1.61 -36.43 -10.67
C PHE A 380 2.12 -37.13 -9.41
N SER A 381 1.35 -37.25 -8.32
CA SER A 381 1.76 -38.00 -7.10
C SER A 381 3.21 -37.77 -6.66
N VAL A 382 3.75 -36.54 -6.75
CA VAL A 382 5.17 -36.31 -6.49
C VAL A 382 5.38 -35.93 -5.03
N SER A 383 5.66 -36.95 -4.22
CA SER A 383 6.46 -36.83 -3.01
C SER A 383 7.93 -36.74 -3.40
N GLY A 384 8.65 -35.74 -2.89
CA GLY A 384 10.12 -35.72 -2.92
C GLY A 384 10.71 -34.50 -3.61
N GLU A 385 11.44 -33.73 -2.81
CA GLU A 385 12.55 -32.84 -3.13
C GLU A 385 12.78 -32.53 -4.62
N MET A 386 12.29 -31.39 -5.13
CA MET A 386 12.97 -30.75 -6.26
C MET A 386 12.74 -29.24 -6.37
N ASN A 387 13.75 -28.62 -7.00
CA ASN A 387 14.16 -27.23 -7.04
C ASN A 387 13.07 -26.25 -7.56
N VAL A 388 12.82 -25.19 -6.77
CA VAL A 388 11.74 -24.18 -6.93
C VAL A 388 11.81 -23.45 -8.29
N GLU A 389 13.01 -23.31 -8.85
CA GLU A 389 13.24 -22.64 -10.14
C GLU A 389 12.56 -23.36 -11.32
N LYS A 390 12.60 -24.71 -11.37
CA LYS A 390 11.91 -25.47 -12.44
C LYS A 390 10.39 -25.38 -12.35
N LEU A 391 9.86 -25.28 -11.13
CA LEU A 391 8.43 -25.11 -10.86
C LEU A 391 7.92 -23.74 -11.32
N ILE A 392 8.73 -22.69 -11.14
CA ILE A 392 8.42 -21.34 -11.63
C ILE A 392 8.47 -21.31 -13.16
N ASP A 393 9.46 -21.95 -13.77
CA ASP A 393 9.59 -22.03 -15.24
C ASP A 393 8.44 -22.80 -15.89
N GLU A 394 7.98 -23.89 -15.28
CA GLU A 394 6.86 -24.68 -15.79
C GLU A 394 5.51 -23.98 -15.56
N ALA A 395 5.33 -23.28 -14.43
CA ALA A 395 4.15 -22.45 -14.20
C ALA A 395 4.07 -21.26 -15.17
N ALA A 396 5.22 -20.62 -15.48
CA ALA A 396 5.31 -19.54 -16.46
C ALA A 396 4.95 -20.04 -17.88
N LYS A 397 5.36 -21.26 -18.25
CA LYS A 397 4.97 -21.88 -19.54
C LYS A 397 3.48 -22.15 -19.63
N VAL A 398 2.86 -22.67 -18.58
CA VAL A 398 1.40 -22.94 -18.55
C VAL A 398 0.61 -21.63 -18.62
N LEU A 399 1.06 -20.57 -17.94
CA LEU A 399 0.47 -19.23 -18.04
C LEU A 399 0.61 -18.63 -19.45
N ALA A 400 1.76 -18.81 -20.09
CA ALA A 400 1.98 -18.36 -21.47
C ALA A 400 1.08 -19.11 -22.48
N GLU A 401 0.90 -20.43 -22.32
CA GLU A 401 0.01 -21.23 -23.17
C GLU A 401 -1.47 -20.86 -22.96
N LYS A 402 -1.87 -20.57 -21.71
CA LYS A 402 -3.24 -20.12 -21.40
C LYS A 402 -3.54 -18.75 -22.02
N LYS A 403 -2.63 -17.78 -21.85
CA LYS A 403 -2.75 -16.45 -22.49
C LYS A 403 -2.82 -16.56 -24.01
N LYS A 404 -2.04 -17.46 -24.61
CA LYS A 404 -2.11 -17.73 -26.06
C LYS A 404 -3.47 -18.29 -26.47
N THR A 405 -4.00 -19.25 -25.72
CA THR A 405 -5.29 -19.89 -25.99
C THR A 405 -6.46 -18.92 -25.83
N GLU A 406 -6.43 -18.05 -24.82
CA GLU A 406 -7.44 -16.99 -24.62
C GLU A 406 -7.38 -15.93 -25.70
N LYS A 407 -6.16 -15.54 -26.12
CA LYS A 407 -5.94 -14.62 -27.24
C LYS A 407 -6.44 -15.18 -28.56
N GLU A 408 -6.22 -16.47 -28.83
CA GLU A 408 -6.79 -17.18 -29.99
C GLU A 408 -8.33 -17.23 -29.94
N LYS A 409 -8.93 -17.48 -28.76
CA LYS A 409 -10.39 -17.44 -28.59
C LYS A 409 -10.97 -16.04 -28.84
N MET A 410 -10.34 -15.00 -28.29
CA MET A 410 -10.75 -13.62 -28.52
C MET A 410 -10.66 -13.24 -30.00
N PHE A 411 -9.61 -13.70 -30.69
CA PHE A 411 -9.46 -13.47 -32.13
C PHE A 411 -10.56 -14.14 -32.97
N GLU A 412 -10.88 -15.40 -32.66
CA GLU A 412 -11.95 -16.14 -33.32
C GLU A 412 -13.32 -15.47 -33.14
N GLU A 413 -13.59 -14.93 -31.94
CA GLU A 413 -14.81 -14.20 -31.63
C GLU A 413 -14.91 -12.91 -32.46
N VAL A 414 -13.87 -12.07 -32.43
CA VAL A 414 -13.86 -10.79 -33.16
C VAL A 414 -13.93 -11.00 -34.68
N ILE A 415 -13.27 -12.03 -35.22
CA ILE A 415 -13.37 -12.36 -36.66
C ILE A 415 -14.79 -12.78 -37.05
N LYS A 416 -15.45 -13.60 -36.24
CA LYS A 416 -16.84 -14.03 -36.52
C LYS A 416 -17.81 -12.86 -36.47
N GLU A 417 -17.56 -11.87 -35.62
CA GLU A 417 -18.38 -10.66 -35.54
C GLU A 417 -18.16 -9.70 -36.72
N LYS A 418 -16.90 -9.56 -37.18
CA LYS A 418 -16.50 -8.54 -38.15
C LYS A 418 -16.48 -9.02 -39.60
N VAL A 419 -16.27 -10.31 -39.84
CA VAL A 419 -16.06 -10.88 -41.18
C VAL A 419 -17.07 -11.98 -41.46
N ALA A 420 -17.91 -11.79 -42.46
CA ALA A 420 -18.87 -12.81 -42.91
C ALA A 420 -18.22 -13.77 -43.92
N GLY A 421 -18.55 -15.07 -43.82
CA GLY A 421 -18.10 -16.12 -44.74
C GLY A 421 -16.79 -16.80 -44.33
N GLU A 422 -16.81 -18.13 -44.25
CA GLU A 422 -15.69 -18.93 -43.71
C GLU A 422 -14.37 -18.76 -44.48
N MET A 423 -14.44 -18.61 -45.81
CA MET A 423 -13.24 -18.40 -46.64
C MET A 423 -12.61 -17.03 -46.42
N ALA A 424 -13.42 -15.99 -46.20
CA ALA A 424 -12.95 -14.64 -45.89
C ALA A 424 -12.32 -14.58 -44.49
N GLN A 425 -12.94 -15.24 -43.51
CA GLN A 425 -12.39 -15.40 -42.16
C GLN A 425 -11.03 -16.11 -42.20
N ALA A 426 -10.89 -17.19 -42.97
CA ALA A 426 -9.64 -17.93 -43.09
C ALA A 426 -8.51 -17.10 -43.72
N LEU A 427 -8.83 -16.18 -44.64
CA LEU A 427 -7.84 -15.29 -45.25
C LEU A 427 -7.39 -14.20 -44.25
N ILE A 428 -8.34 -13.54 -43.58
CA ILE A 428 -8.04 -12.51 -42.57
C ILE A 428 -7.22 -13.10 -41.42
N LYS A 429 -7.51 -14.33 -40.98
CA LYS A 429 -6.73 -15.05 -39.97
C LYS A 429 -5.24 -15.18 -40.30
N LYS A 430 -4.89 -15.31 -41.57
CA LYS A 430 -3.50 -15.42 -42.02
C LYS A 430 -2.80 -14.07 -42.20
N MET A 431 -3.56 -12.98 -42.25
CA MET A 431 -3.02 -11.63 -42.50
C MET A 431 -2.82 -10.84 -41.20
N VAL A 432 -3.58 -11.14 -40.15
CA VAL A 432 -3.42 -10.47 -38.84
C VAL A 432 -2.24 -11.08 -38.07
N LYS A 433 -1.31 -10.22 -37.66
CA LYS A 433 -0.24 -10.58 -36.72
C LYS A 433 -0.77 -10.50 -35.30
N LEU A 434 -1.27 -11.62 -34.80
CA LEU A 434 -1.80 -11.72 -33.44
C LEU A 434 -0.78 -11.33 -32.37
N ASP A 435 0.49 -11.68 -32.55
CA ASP A 435 1.52 -11.54 -31.52
C ASP A 435 1.67 -10.10 -30.99
N GLU A 436 1.39 -9.09 -31.84
CA GLU A 436 1.54 -7.66 -31.52
C GLU A 436 0.28 -7.00 -30.91
N LEU A 437 -0.82 -7.76 -30.75
CA LEU A 437 -2.13 -7.23 -30.34
C LEU A 437 -2.58 -7.85 -29.01
N GLU A 438 -2.87 -7.05 -28.00
CA GLU A 438 -3.18 -7.53 -26.64
C GLU A 438 -4.67 -7.45 -26.30
N THR A 439 -5.42 -6.51 -26.88
CA THR A 439 -6.84 -6.28 -26.54
C THR A 439 -7.80 -6.56 -27.70
N LYS A 440 -9.08 -6.82 -27.38
CA LYS A 440 -10.15 -7.00 -28.39
C LYS A 440 -10.28 -5.78 -29.31
N GLU A 441 -10.06 -4.58 -28.80
CA GLU A 441 -10.11 -3.33 -29.57
C GLU A 441 -8.95 -3.22 -30.57
N GLN A 442 -7.75 -3.66 -30.17
CA GLN A 442 -6.59 -3.69 -31.07
C GLN A 442 -6.78 -4.73 -32.18
N ILE A 443 -7.29 -5.91 -31.84
CA ILE A 443 -7.65 -6.96 -32.80
C ILE A 443 -8.72 -6.46 -33.78
N ALA A 444 -9.79 -5.86 -33.27
CA ALA A 444 -10.87 -5.32 -34.10
C ALA A 444 -10.37 -4.18 -35.00
N GLY A 445 -9.52 -3.29 -34.46
CA GLY A 445 -8.93 -2.19 -35.21
C GLY A 445 -8.02 -2.65 -36.35
N GLU A 446 -7.22 -3.70 -36.13
CA GLU A 446 -6.37 -4.26 -37.18
C GLU A 446 -7.17 -4.98 -38.27
N ILE A 447 -8.21 -5.73 -37.88
CA ILE A 447 -9.15 -6.33 -38.84
C ILE A 447 -9.87 -5.23 -39.66
N ASP A 448 -10.31 -4.16 -39.00
CA ASP A 448 -10.98 -3.05 -39.68
C ASP A 448 -10.03 -2.38 -40.69
N LYS A 449 -8.74 -2.20 -40.37
CA LYS A 449 -7.75 -1.70 -41.34
C LYS A 449 -7.63 -2.61 -42.55
N LEU A 450 -7.51 -3.92 -42.36
CA LEU A 450 -7.42 -4.90 -43.45
C LEU A 450 -8.68 -4.92 -44.31
N LEU A 451 -9.86 -4.72 -43.73
CA LEU A 451 -11.12 -4.66 -44.47
C LEU A 451 -11.30 -3.35 -45.27
N HIS A 452 -10.62 -2.27 -44.85
CA HIS A 452 -10.60 -0.99 -45.55
C HIS A 452 -9.46 -0.87 -46.58
N ASP A 453 -8.54 -1.84 -46.61
CA ASP A 453 -7.50 -1.91 -47.63
C ASP A 453 -8.08 -2.31 -49.00
N GLU A 454 -7.78 -1.51 -50.03
CA GLU A 454 -8.35 -1.70 -51.37
C GLU A 454 -7.94 -3.02 -52.03
N GLU A 455 -6.71 -3.49 -51.81
CA GLU A 455 -6.20 -4.74 -52.41
C GLU A 455 -6.82 -5.96 -51.71
N VAL A 456 -6.86 -5.94 -50.37
CA VAL A 456 -7.48 -7.00 -49.56
C VAL A 456 -8.97 -7.10 -49.85
N ARG A 457 -9.67 -5.95 -49.94
CA ARG A 457 -11.10 -5.89 -50.28
C ARG A 457 -11.37 -6.44 -51.69
N ASN A 458 -10.50 -6.17 -52.66
CA ASN A 458 -10.62 -6.71 -54.03
C ASN A 458 -10.43 -8.23 -54.08
N VAL A 459 -9.53 -8.79 -53.27
CA VAL A 459 -9.33 -10.24 -53.14
C VAL A 459 -10.52 -10.90 -52.44
N LEU A 460 -11.03 -10.30 -51.35
CA LEU A 460 -12.20 -10.79 -50.63
C LEU A 460 -13.47 -10.78 -51.50
N ASN A 461 -13.65 -9.73 -52.31
CA ASN A 461 -14.76 -9.66 -53.26
C ASN A 461 -14.71 -10.77 -54.32
N LYS A 462 -13.51 -11.15 -54.80
CA LYS A 462 -13.33 -12.27 -55.73
C LYS A 462 -13.65 -13.63 -55.10
N ILE A 463 -13.32 -13.82 -53.82
CA ILE A 463 -13.63 -15.03 -53.05
C ILE A 463 -15.14 -15.14 -52.76
N TYR A 464 -15.84 -14.01 -52.63
CA TYR A 464 -17.29 -13.96 -52.44
C TYR A 464 -18.10 -14.15 -53.74
N THR A 465 -17.44 -14.16 -54.91
CA THR A 465 -18.09 -14.26 -56.23
C THR A 465 -17.90 -15.61 -56.91
N ASP A 466 -18.01 -16.73 -56.19
CA ASP A 466 -18.22 -18.02 -56.86
C ASP A 466 -19.27 -18.90 -56.17
N ARG A 467 -20.53 -18.61 -56.52
CA ARG A 467 -21.39 -19.61 -57.17
C ARG A 467 -22.24 -18.92 -58.23
N PRO A 468 -22.04 -19.22 -59.52
CA PRO A 468 -23.14 -19.24 -60.46
C PRO A 468 -23.61 -20.69 -60.64
N VAL A 469 -24.88 -20.96 -60.32
CA VAL A 469 -25.75 -21.63 -61.30
C VAL A 469 -27.02 -20.82 -61.41
N ILE A 470 -27.41 -20.60 -62.66
CA ILE A 470 -28.25 -19.55 -63.21
C ILE A 470 -29.73 -19.99 -63.27
N VAL A 471 -30.61 -18.97 -63.30
CA VAL A 471 -31.97 -18.88 -63.89
C VAL A 471 -33.15 -19.04 -62.92
N GLY A 472 -33.80 -17.90 -62.62
CA GLY A 472 -35.11 -17.88 -61.98
C GLY A 472 -35.62 -16.55 -61.42
N MET A 473 -35.47 -15.44 -62.14
CA MET A 473 -36.18 -14.15 -62.00
C MET A 473 -36.15 -13.34 -60.67
N ARG A 474 -35.93 -12.02 -60.89
CA ARG A 474 -36.19 -10.82 -60.06
C ARG A 474 -35.06 -10.35 -59.12
N GLN A 475 -34.45 -9.22 -59.51
CA GLN A 475 -33.78 -8.27 -58.63
C GLN A 475 -34.72 -7.84 -57.49
N PRO A 476 -34.19 -7.58 -56.28
CA PRO A 476 -33.74 -6.21 -56.01
C PRO A 476 -32.41 -6.11 -55.25
N VAL A 477 -31.76 -4.99 -55.54
CA VAL A 477 -30.66 -4.31 -54.85
C VAL A 477 -30.61 -4.57 -53.34
N THR A 478 -29.47 -5.03 -52.82
CA THR A 478 -29.14 -4.90 -51.38
C THR A 478 -27.70 -4.44 -51.20
N ASN A 479 -27.55 -3.15 -50.92
CA ASN A 479 -26.35 -2.56 -50.37
C ASN A 479 -25.96 -3.27 -49.06
N LEU A 480 -24.65 -3.52 -48.87
CA LEU A 480 -24.06 -3.91 -47.59
C LEU A 480 -24.44 -2.90 -46.50
N LYS A 481 -25.21 -3.34 -45.49
CA LYS A 481 -25.47 -2.56 -44.28
C LYS A 481 -24.32 -2.74 -43.29
N VAL A 482 -23.57 -1.67 -43.06
CA VAL A 482 -22.70 -1.50 -41.88
C VAL A 482 -23.60 -1.28 -40.67
N LYS A 483 -23.40 -2.04 -39.59
CA LYS A 483 -24.13 -1.86 -38.33
C LYS A 483 -23.58 -0.61 -37.63
N LYS A 484 -24.22 0.54 -37.83
CA LYS A 484 -23.91 1.78 -37.07
C LYS A 484 -24.32 1.58 -35.60
N GLN A 485 -23.39 1.81 -34.67
CA GLN A 485 -23.71 2.06 -33.27
C GLN A 485 -24.40 3.42 -33.15
N SER A 486 -25.52 3.46 -32.43
CA SER A 486 -26.14 4.70 -31.96
C SER A 486 -25.45 5.15 -30.68
N ILE A 487 -25.27 6.47 -30.57
CA ILE A 487 -24.67 7.22 -29.45
C ILE A 487 -25.30 6.84 -28.10
#